data_AF-A0A0F8B1F7-F1
#
_entry.id   AF-A0A0F8B1F7-F1
#
_cell.length_a   1.000
_cell.length_b   1.000
_cell.length_c   1.000
_cell.angle_alpha   90.00
_cell.angle_beta   90.00
_cell.angle_gamma   90.00
#
_symmetry.space_group_name_H-M   'P 1'
#
loop_
_entity.id
_entity.type
_entity.pdbx_description
1 polymer ?
#
loop_
_entity_poly.entity_id
_entity_poly.type
_entity_poly.pdbx_seq_one_letter_code
_entity_poly.pdbx_strand_id
1 'polypeptide(L)'
;MSLQSSARAASLLRASSRVTVRSTHSKVSCAAFRSSSASTRYSSAWSPSRPNILSQFNSAAIGSSRTGRLSGVLVSGARTIFIQTEPTPNADAIKFVPNHIIIPEKLNRSSIEYLSPRSTISPPYTSPLAAQLMNIDGVESVFYGQDFITVTKATDANWSFIRPEIFALITEAVTSGQEIVHVADRKEGEPVPEEEVDSLAYDESDTEVVGMIKELLETRIRPAIQEDGGDIEFRGFSEGDGMVKLMLKGACRTCDSSTETLKNGIESMLMHYIEEVKGVMQVVDPEEEIAIKEFEKFEEKLKQQQERQATA
;
A
#
# COMPACT_ATOMS: atom_id res chain seq x y z
N MET A 1 -54.93 -5.35 -31.54
CA MET A 1 -56.01 -4.34 -31.49
C MET A 1 -56.28 -4.05 -30.03
N SER A 2 -55.47 -3.22 -29.37
CA SER A 2 -55.53 -1.75 -29.35
C SER A 2 -56.67 -1.19 -28.48
N LEU A 3 -56.23 -0.47 -27.43
CA LEU A 3 -56.89 0.66 -26.75
C LEU A 3 -57.97 0.27 -25.73
N GLN A 4 -58.11 0.86 -24.53
CA GLN A 4 -57.43 1.97 -23.86
C GLN A 4 -57.84 1.89 -22.38
N SER A 5 -56.89 1.88 -21.45
CA SER A 5 -57.12 2.11 -20.02
C SER A 5 -56.74 3.56 -19.73
N SER A 6 -57.68 4.35 -19.20
CA SER A 6 -57.46 5.76 -18.86
C SER A 6 -57.52 5.97 -17.35
N ALA A 7 -56.50 6.71 -16.91
CA ALA A 7 -56.16 7.09 -15.56
C ALA A 7 -57.25 7.86 -14.81
N ARG A 8 -57.29 7.65 -13.48
CA ARG A 8 -57.60 8.72 -12.52
C ARG A 8 -56.64 8.64 -11.33
N ALA A 9 -55.73 9.59 -11.30
CA ALA A 9 -54.91 9.95 -10.15
C ALA A 9 -55.73 10.82 -9.19
N ALA A 10 -55.63 10.56 -7.90
CA ALA A 10 -56.11 11.46 -6.85
C ALA A 10 -55.00 11.65 -5.80
N SER A 11 -54.59 12.91 -5.73
CA SER A 11 -53.57 13.56 -4.93
C SER A 11 -53.56 13.20 -3.44
N LEU A 12 -52.39 12.84 -2.90
CA LEU A 12 -52.09 12.88 -1.47
C LEU A 12 -51.08 14.01 -1.21
N LEU A 13 -51.55 15.05 -0.53
CA LEU A 13 -50.79 16.20 -0.05
C LEU A 13 -49.82 15.76 1.06
N ARG A 14 -48.51 15.88 0.80
CA ARG A 14 -47.45 15.69 1.80
C ARG A 14 -47.01 17.05 2.32
N ALA A 15 -47.25 17.29 3.61
CA ALA A 15 -46.84 18.50 4.32
C ALA A 15 -45.31 18.59 4.42
N SER A 16 -44.76 19.73 4.01
CA SER A 16 -43.33 20.08 4.17
C SER A 16 -43.08 20.68 5.55
N SER A 17 -42.28 20.00 6.37
CA SER A 17 -41.71 20.54 7.60
C SER A 17 -40.40 21.26 7.28
N ARG A 18 -40.41 22.61 7.31
CA ARG A 18 -39.16 23.40 7.27
C ARG A 18 -38.48 23.34 8.62
N VAL A 19 -37.30 22.74 8.67
CA VAL A 19 -36.36 22.88 9.80
C VAL A 19 -35.41 24.01 9.47
N THR A 20 -35.54 25.13 10.18
CA THR A 20 -34.60 26.26 10.15
C THR A 20 -33.41 25.97 11.05
N VAL A 21 -32.23 25.78 10.44
CA VAL A 21 -30.94 25.73 11.15
C VAL A 21 -30.40 27.16 11.28
N ARG A 22 -30.26 27.65 12.52
CA ARG A 22 -29.58 28.91 12.82
C ARG A 22 -28.09 28.65 12.99
N SER A 23 -27.30 29.22 12.09
CA SER A 23 -25.84 29.32 12.15
C SER A 23 -25.42 30.29 13.27
N THR A 24 -24.53 29.84 14.15
CA THR A 24 -23.79 30.70 15.07
C THR A 24 -22.30 30.62 14.74
N HIS A 25 -21.80 31.62 14.02
CA HIS A 25 -20.37 31.85 13.81
C HIS A 25 -19.73 32.31 15.13
N SER A 26 -18.76 31.53 15.64
CA SER A 26 -17.81 32.00 16.65
C SER A 26 -16.47 32.27 15.98
N LYS A 27 -15.99 33.51 16.10
CA LYS A 27 -14.71 33.98 15.58
C LYS A 27 -13.59 33.52 16.50
N VAL A 28 -12.63 32.74 15.99
CA VAL A 28 -11.37 32.46 16.67
C VAL A 28 -10.28 33.32 16.03
N SER A 29 -9.65 34.16 16.85
CA SER A 29 -8.56 35.06 16.48
C SER A 29 -7.24 34.30 16.48
N CYS A 30 -6.55 34.26 15.33
CA CYS A 30 -5.24 33.62 15.18
C CYS A 30 -4.15 34.69 15.37
N ALA A 31 -3.28 34.51 16.37
CA ALA A 31 -2.12 35.38 16.60
C ALA A 31 -0.89 34.81 15.88
N ALA A 32 -0.31 35.62 14.98
CA ALA A 32 0.86 35.28 14.19
C ALA A 32 2.15 35.29 15.04
N PHE A 33 2.89 34.19 15.01
CA PHE A 33 4.23 34.09 15.57
C PHE A 33 5.26 34.37 14.47
N ARG A 34 6.05 35.44 14.62
CA ARG A 34 7.13 35.82 13.70
C ARG A 34 8.40 35.03 14.06
N SER A 35 8.94 34.28 13.11
CA SER A 35 10.31 33.74 13.15
C SER A 35 11.28 34.76 12.56
N SER A 36 12.37 35.04 13.28
CA SER A 36 13.50 35.86 12.83
C SER A 36 14.73 34.98 12.66
N SER A 37 15.18 34.89 11.41
CA SER A 37 16.45 34.32 10.96
C SER A 37 17.64 35.18 11.40
N ALA A 38 18.73 34.55 11.86
CA ALA A 38 20.05 35.19 11.94
C ALA A 38 21.15 34.18 11.59
N SER A 39 21.72 34.33 10.40
CA SER A 39 23.01 33.77 10.00
C SER A 39 24.13 34.50 10.72
N THR A 40 25.14 33.80 11.20
CA THR A 40 26.48 34.39 11.41
C THR A 40 27.56 33.37 11.11
N ARG A 41 28.39 33.72 10.12
CA ARG A 41 29.65 33.04 9.76
C ARG A 41 30.65 33.27 10.88
N TYR A 42 31.47 32.28 11.20
CA TYR A 42 32.75 32.51 11.84
C TYR A 42 33.83 31.68 11.17
N SER A 43 34.81 32.39 10.62
CA SER A 43 36.09 31.86 10.17
C SER A 43 37.13 32.31 11.18
N SER A 44 38.02 31.40 11.60
CA SER A 44 39.35 31.78 12.07
C SER A 44 40.30 30.61 11.89
N ALA A 45 41.28 30.85 11.03
CA ALA A 45 42.47 30.04 10.83
C ALA A 45 43.44 30.20 12.01
N TRP A 46 44.25 29.17 12.29
CA TRP A 46 45.64 29.32 12.72
C TRP A 46 46.46 28.08 12.34
N SER A 47 47.60 28.33 11.71
CA SER A 47 48.68 27.41 11.33
C SER A 47 49.63 27.14 12.53
N PRO A 48 50.65 26.26 12.47
CA PRO A 48 51.86 26.48 11.65
C PRO A 48 52.60 25.24 11.06
N SER A 49 53.15 25.46 9.86
CA SER A 49 54.52 25.17 9.37
C SER A 49 55.37 23.97 9.88
N ARG A 50 55.59 22.99 8.97
CA ARG A 50 56.86 22.41 8.40
C ARG A 50 58.18 22.42 9.24
N PRO A 51 59.12 21.44 9.08
CA PRO A 51 59.63 20.97 7.77
C PRO A 51 60.08 19.50 7.63
N ASN A 52 60.55 19.23 6.41
CA ASN A 52 60.95 17.98 5.76
C ASN A 52 62.44 17.68 5.99
N ILE A 53 62.84 16.43 6.29
CA ILE A 53 64.22 15.92 6.11
C ILE A 53 64.17 14.49 5.56
N LEU A 54 64.82 14.31 4.41
CA LEU A 54 65.22 13.03 3.83
C LEU A 54 66.39 12.42 4.61
N SER A 55 66.39 11.11 4.82
CA SER A 55 67.60 10.29 4.64
C SER A 55 67.25 8.80 4.51
N GLN A 56 67.77 8.23 3.42
CA GLN A 56 67.90 6.80 3.13
C GLN A 56 68.37 5.98 4.33
N PHE A 57 67.93 4.73 4.46
CA PHE A 57 68.82 3.60 4.78
C PHE A 57 68.20 2.26 4.36
N ASN A 58 69.13 1.32 4.11
CA ASN A 58 69.05 0.11 3.32
C ASN A 58 68.10 -1.00 3.81
N SER A 59 67.73 -1.82 2.84
CA SER A 59 67.28 -3.20 2.97
C SER A 59 68.19 -4.05 3.87
N ALA A 60 67.59 -4.80 4.79
CA ALA A 60 68.03 -6.14 5.17
C ALA A 60 66.85 -6.92 5.76
N ALA A 61 66.83 -8.21 5.44
CA ALA A 61 65.69 -9.11 5.55
C ALA A 61 65.54 -9.80 6.91
N ILE A 62 64.45 -10.60 6.99
CA ILE A 62 64.19 -11.74 7.88
C ILE A 62 63.51 -11.39 9.21
N GLY A 63 62.25 -11.81 9.33
CA GLY A 63 61.49 -11.76 10.59
C GLY A 63 60.05 -12.20 10.41
N SER A 64 59.84 -13.51 10.26
CA SER A 64 58.52 -14.14 10.33
C SER A 64 57.82 -13.78 11.63
N SER A 65 56.70 -13.06 11.54
CA SER A 65 55.66 -13.11 12.56
C SER A 65 54.30 -12.88 11.90
N ARG A 66 53.46 -13.92 11.93
CA ARG A 66 52.05 -13.87 11.54
C ARG A 66 51.35 -12.89 12.47
N THR A 67 51.17 -11.65 12.04
CA THR A 67 50.16 -10.78 12.62
C THR A 67 48.83 -11.17 11.98
N GLY A 68 47.99 -11.87 12.75
CA GLY A 68 46.60 -12.04 12.39
C GLY A 68 45.98 -10.67 12.21
N ARG A 69 45.56 -10.35 10.98
CA ARG A 69 44.62 -9.26 10.74
C ARG A 69 43.36 -9.61 11.53
N LEU A 70 43.18 -8.98 12.68
CA LEU A 70 41.85 -8.76 13.22
C LEU A 70 41.17 -7.87 12.19
N SER A 71 40.42 -8.50 11.27
CA SER A 71 39.38 -7.81 10.53
C SER A 71 38.47 -7.22 11.60
N GLY A 72 38.64 -5.92 11.86
CA GLY A 72 37.67 -5.16 12.59
C GLY A 72 36.38 -5.27 11.80
N VAL A 73 35.47 -6.12 12.28
CA VAL A 73 34.07 -5.99 11.95
C VAL A 73 33.71 -4.61 12.43
N LEU A 74 33.62 -3.67 11.48
CA LEU A 74 32.99 -2.39 11.73
C LEU A 74 31.57 -2.74 12.14
N VAL A 75 31.32 -2.79 13.45
CA VAL A 75 29.97 -2.76 13.99
C VAL A 75 29.42 -1.45 13.47
N SER A 76 28.61 -1.56 12.40
CA SER A 76 27.83 -0.47 11.86
C SER A 76 27.10 0.14 13.05
N GLY A 77 27.44 1.38 13.39
CA GLY A 77 26.88 2.05 14.56
C GLY A 77 25.37 1.92 14.50
N ALA A 78 24.78 1.37 15.56
CA ALA A 78 23.35 1.10 15.64
C ALA A 78 22.58 2.38 15.30
N ARG A 79 22.10 2.45 14.06
CA ARG A 79 21.16 3.49 13.65
C ARG A 79 19.87 3.12 14.38
N THR A 80 19.48 3.91 15.38
CA THR A 80 18.17 3.77 16.01
C THR A 80 17.14 3.90 14.90
N ILE A 81 16.46 2.81 14.57
CA ILE A 81 15.40 2.81 13.58
C ILE A 81 14.22 3.57 14.18
N PHE A 82 13.72 4.56 13.44
CA PHE A 82 12.52 5.30 13.82
C PHE A 82 11.44 5.01 12.78
N ILE A 83 10.49 4.16 13.18
CA ILE A 83 9.32 3.83 12.37
C ILE A 83 8.27 4.90 12.63
N GLN A 84 7.83 5.59 11.59
CA GLN A 84 6.71 6.53 11.64
C GLN A 84 5.40 5.80 11.37
N THR A 85 4.31 6.28 11.96
CA THR A 85 2.97 5.78 11.64
C THR A 85 2.13 6.91 11.07
N GLU A 86 1.50 6.65 9.94
CA GLU A 86 0.57 7.56 9.28
C GLU A 86 -0.84 6.95 9.36
N PRO A 87 -1.86 7.74 9.75
CA PRO A 87 -3.23 7.28 9.71
C PRO A 87 -3.69 7.16 8.24
N THR A 88 -4.55 6.19 7.97
CA THR A 88 -5.20 6.04 6.66
C THR A 88 -6.67 6.48 6.78
N PRO A 89 -7.37 6.71 5.65
CA PRO A 89 -8.82 6.91 5.67
C PRO A 89 -9.61 5.74 6.28
N ASN A 90 -9.00 4.55 6.35
CA ASN A 90 -9.56 3.35 6.96
C ASN A 90 -9.15 3.24 8.44
N ALA A 91 -10.11 3.22 9.36
CA ALA A 91 -9.84 3.12 10.80
C ALA A 91 -9.18 1.79 11.22
N ASP A 92 -9.41 0.74 10.42
CA ASP A 92 -8.86 -0.59 10.63
C ASP A 92 -7.52 -0.79 9.93
N ALA A 93 -6.96 0.23 9.25
CA ALA A 93 -5.64 0.17 8.64
C ALA A 93 -4.72 1.31 9.10
N ILE A 94 -3.45 0.96 9.40
CA ILE A 94 -2.40 1.93 9.72
C ILE A 94 -1.21 1.70 8.80
N LYS A 95 -0.65 2.79 8.29
CA LYS A 95 0.56 2.82 7.48
C LYS A 95 1.80 3.02 8.36
N PHE A 96 2.79 2.16 8.20
CA PHE A 96 4.06 2.18 8.92
C PHE A 96 5.18 2.51 7.94
N VAL A 97 5.94 3.56 8.23
CA VAL A 97 7.03 4.08 7.38
C VAL A 97 8.35 3.92 8.13
N PRO A 98 9.11 2.82 7.89
CA PRO A 98 10.39 2.57 8.55
C PRO A 98 11.55 3.39 7.97
N ASN A 99 11.32 4.21 6.94
CA ASN A 99 12.36 4.93 6.18
C ASN A 99 13.37 3.98 5.52
N HIS A 100 12.89 2.84 5.02
CA HIS A 100 13.68 1.82 4.32
C HIS A 100 12.88 1.30 3.13
N ILE A 101 13.57 0.96 2.04
CA ILE A 101 12.96 0.32 0.87
C ILE A 101 12.50 -1.08 1.25
N ILE A 102 11.20 -1.36 1.14
CA ILE A 102 10.59 -2.64 1.49
C ILE A 102 10.61 -3.56 0.29
N ILE A 103 10.11 -3.06 -0.84
CA ILE A 103 10.13 -3.76 -2.11
C ILE A 103 11.37 -3.30 -2.88
N PRO A 104 12.34 -4.19 -3.11
CA PRO A 104 13.58 -3.79 -3.77
C PRO A 104 13.33 -3.46 -5.24
N GLU A 105 14.00 -2.43 -5.77
CA GLU A 105 13.83 -1.95 -7.16
C GLU A 105 14.11 -3.02 -8.24
N LYS A 106 14.87 -4.07 -7.89
CA LYS A 106 15.10 -5.23 -8.77
C LYS A 106 13.80 -5.97 -9.10
N LEU A 107 12.77 -5.80 -8.26
CA LEU A 107 11.43 -6.28 -8.53
C LEU A 107 10.73 -5.21 -9.37
N ASN A 108 10.30 -5.56 -10.59
CA ASN A 108 9.52 -4.69 -11.47
C ASN A 108 8.06 -4.55 -10.99
N ARG A 109 7.88 -4.43 -9.68
CA ARG A 109 6.60 -4.34 -8.99
C ARG A 109 6.73 -3.37 -7.84
N SER A 110 5.65 -2.69 -7.58
CA SER A 110 5.55 -1.49 -6.74
C SER A 110 4.76 -1.77 -5.47
N SER A 111 3.96 -2.84 -5.46
CA SER A 111 3.21 -3.29 -4.29
C SER A 111 3.01 -4.81 -4.24
N ILE A 112 2.91 -5.34 -3.01
CA ILE A 112 2.59 -6.75 -2.74
C ILE A 112 1.56 -6.79 -1.62
N GLU A 113 0.53 -7.61 -1.78
CA GLU A 113 -0.53 -7.76 -0.78
C GLU A 113 -0.60 -9.21 -0.30
N TYR A 114 -0.69 -9.39 1.02
CA TYR A 114 -0.83 -10.66 1.68
C TYR A 114 -2.18 -10.69 2.40
N LEU A 115 -3.14 -11.44 1.83
CA LEU A 115 -4.49 -11.59 2.37
C LEU A 115 -4.64 -12.84 3.26
N SER A 116 -3.69 -13.77 3.17
CA SER A 116 -3.73 -15.01 3.95
C SER A 116 -2.33 -15.38 4.45
N PRO A 117 -2.20 -16.03 5.61
CA PRO A 117 -0.90 -16.52 6.09
C PRO A 117 -0.20 -17.43 5.06
N ARG A 118 -0.97 -18.18 4.26
CA ARG A 118 -0.44 -19.04 3.20
C ARG A 118 0.25 -18.24 2.08
N SER A 119 -0.29 -17.08 1.69
CA SER A 119 0.30 -16.22 0.66
C SER A 119 1.72 -15.73 1.04
N THR A 120 2.01 -15.56 2.35
CA THR A 120 3.31 -15.06 2.82
C THR A 120 4.49 -16.01 2.58
N ILE A 121 4.20 -17.31 2.44
CA ILE A 121 5.20 -18.37 2.23
C ILE A 121 5.09 -19.00 0.83
N SER A 122 4.07 -18.64 0.06
CA SER A 122 3.87 -19.18 -1.28
C SER A 122 4.66 -18.35 -2.31
N PRO A 123 5.33 -18.99 -3.29
CA PRO A 123 5.88 -18.28 -4.44
C PRO A 123 4.80 -17.47 -5.17
N PRO A 124 5.14 -16.37 -5.87
CA PRO A 124 6.50 -15.91 -6.17
C PRO A 124 7.15 -15.03 -5.09
N TYR A 125 6.35 -14.42 -4.20
CA TYR A 125 6.81 -13.39 -3.26
C TYR A 125 6.67 -13.83 -1.80
N THR A 126 7.71 -14.49 -1.29
CA THR A 126 7.73 -14.92 0.10
C THR A 126 8.29 -13.82 1.01
N SER A 127 7.72 -13.64 2.20
CA SER A 127 8.22 -12.65 3.17
C SER A 127 8.13 -13.20 4.59
N PRO A 128 9.28 -13.46 5.26
CA PRO A 128 9.28 -13.88 6.66
C PRO A 128 8.66 -12.83 7.59
N LEU A 129 8.87 -11.54 7.31
CA LEU A 129 8.25 -10.46 8.06
C LEU A 129 6.72 -10.48 7.90
N ALA A 130 6.21 -10.66 6.67
CA ALA A 130 4.77 -10.72 6.44
C ALA A 130 4.15 -11.92 7.16
N ALA A 131 4.83 -13.08 7.12
CA ALA A 131 4.39 -14.28 7.83
C ALA A 131 4.27 -14.04 9.35
N GLN A 132 5.24 -13.33 9.94
CA GLN A 132 5.21 -13.00 11.37
C GLN A 132 4.13 -11.96 11.70
N LEU A 133 3.98 -10.92 10.87
CA LEU A 133 2.92 -9.91 11.05
C LEU A 133 1.52 -10.52 10.95
N MET A 134 1.29 -11.41 9.99
CA MET A 134 0.02 -12.13 9.82
C MET A 134 -0.27 -13.13 10.94
N ASN A 135 0.73 -13.47 11.76
CA ASN A 135 0.57 -14.36 12.91
C ASN A 135 0.23 -13.60 14.21
N ILE A 136 0.23 -12.26 14.18
CA ILE A 136 -0.26 -11.44 15.30
C ILE A 136 -1.78 -11.60 15.38
N ASP A 137 -2.29 -11.80 16.59
CA ASP A 137 -3.74 -11.93 16.82
C ASP A 137 -4.47 -10.63 16.46
N GLY A 138 -5.50 -10.75 15.63
CA GLY A 138 -6.29 -9.63 15.12
C GLY A 138 -5.73 -8.92 13.89
N VAL A 139 -4.62 -9.37 13.28
CA VAL A 139 -4.19 -8.90 11.95
C VAL A 139 -4.91 -9.67 10.85
N GLU A 140 -5.49 -8.95 9.89
CA GLU A 140 -6.26 -9.54 8.78
C GLU A 140 -5.46 -9.56 7.48
N SER A 141 -4.76 -8.46 7.15
CA SER A 141 -3.93 -8.39 5.95
C SER A 141 -2.71 -7.49 6.15
N VAL A 142 -1.67 -7.77 5.36
CA VAL A 142 -0.44 -6.99 5.31
C VAL A 142 -0.17 -6.60 3.87
N PHE A 143 0.04 -5.31 3.64
CA PHE A 143 0.32 -4.74 2.35
C PHE A 143 1.67 -4.03 2.37
N TYR A 144 2.51 -4.32 1.38
CA TYR A 144 3.78 -3.65 1.16
C TYR A 144 3.66 -2.69 -0.01
N GLY A 145 4.00 -1.42 0.25
CA GLY A 145 4.36 -0.46 -0.79
C GLY A 145 5.88 -0.44 -1.01
N GLN A 146 6.36 0.53 -1.79
CA GLN A 146 7.80 0.66 -2.07
C GLN A 146 8.63 0.88 -0.80
N ASP A 147 8.18 1.76 0.09
CA ASP A 147 8.91 2.21 1.29
C ASP A 147 8.06 2.20 2.58
N PHE A 148 6.85 1.65 2.51
CA PHE A 148 5.92 1.57 3.64
C PHE A 148 5.25 0.20 3.74
N ILE A 149 4.73 -0.10 4.93
CA ILE A 149 3.95 -1.30 5.24
C ILE A 149 2.60 -0.85 5.78
N THR A 150 1.51 -1.24 5.16
CA THR A 150 0.16 -1.05 5.70
C THR A 150 -0.30 -2.35 6.33
N VAL A 151 -0.77 -2.28 7.59
CA VAL A 151 -1.38 -3.43 8.26
C VAL A 151 -2.84 -3.12 8.48
N THR A 152 -3.70 -4.06 8.10
CA THR A 152 -5.13 -4.03 8.35
C THR A 152 -5.46 -5.02 9.46
N LYS A 153 -6.18 -4.58 10.47
CA LYS A 153 -6.65 -5.43 11.58
C LYS A 153 -8.11 -5.82 11.37
N ALA A 154 -8.54 -6.87 12.06
CA ALA A 154 -9.95 -7.18 12.23
C ALA A 154 -10.69 -6.03 12.95
N THR A 155 -11.96 -5.83 12.65
CA THR A 155 -12.78 -4.73 13.17
C THR A 155 -12.91 -4.74 14.70
N ASP A 156 -12.94 -5.92 15.32
CA ASP A 156 -13.05 -6.11 16.77
C ASP A 156 -11.71 -6.02 17.53
N ALA A 157 -10.59 -6.04 16.81
CA ALA A 157 -9.26 -5.99 17.40
C ALA A 157 -8.83 -4.57 17.81
N ASN A 158 -7.92 -4.46 18.77
CA ASN A 158 -7.49 -3.18 19.34
C ASN A 158 -6.01 -2.87 19.02
N TRP A 159 -5.77 -1.70 18.41
CA TRP A 159 -4.45 -1.21 18.05
C TRP A 159 -3.47 -1.07 19.22
N SER A 160 -3.93 -0.91 20.47
CA SER A 160 -3.06 -0.80 21.64
C SER A 160 -2.21 -2.05 21.91
N PHE A 161 -2.69 -3.24 21.49
CA PHE A 161 -1.96 -4.50 21.65
C PHE A 161 -1.19 -4.87 20.38
N ILE A 162 -1.80 -4.66 19.22
CA ILE A 162 -1.21 -5.00 17.91
C ILE A 162 -0.01 -4.10 17.58
N ARG A 163 -0.12 -2.78 17.83
CA ARG A 163 0.88 -1.81 17.41
C ARG A 163 2.26 -2.10 18.02
N PRO A 164 2.45 -2.29 19.34
CA PRO A 164 3.75 -2.63 19.91
C PRO A 164 4.41 -3.86 19.26
N GLU A 165 3.63 -4.90 18.94
CA GLU A 165 4.13 -6.12 18.31
C GLU A 165 4.62 -5.86 16.87
N ILE A 166 3.84 -5.13 16.07
CA ILE A 166 4.24 -4.72 14.71
C ILE A 166 5.56 -3.96 14.73
N PHE A 167 5.69 -2.98 15.65
CA PHE A 167 6.92 -2.17 15.77
C PHE A 167 8.15 -3.03 16.09
N ALA A 168 7.99 -4.03 16.96
CA ALA A 168 9.08 -4.94 17.31
C ALA A 168 9.55 -5.75 16.08
N LEU A 169 8.61 -6.34 15.34
CA LEU A 169 8.91 -7.17 14.17
C LEU A 169 9.53 -6.38 13.02
N ILE A 170 8.99 -5.20 12.71
CA ILE A 170 9.56 -4.33 11.66
C ILE A 170 10.97 -3.87 12.07
N THR A 171 11.17 -3.49 13.34
CA THR A 171 12.49 -3.08 13.82
C THR A 171 13.50 -4.21 13.72
N GLU A 172 13.12 -5.43 14.10
CA GLU A 172 13.96 -6.62 13.98
C GLU A 172 14.33 -6.90 12.52
N ALA A 173 13.33 -6.94 11.63
CA ALA A 173 13.55 -7.22 10.22
C ALA A 173 14.48 -6.20 9.56
N VAL A 174 14.24 -4.91 9.77
CA VAL A 174 15.08 -3.85 9.19
C VAL A 174 16.48 -3.82 9.82
N THR A 175 16.62 -4.09 11.14
CA THR A 175 17.93 -4.12 11.81
C THR A 175 18.75 -5.35 11.41
N SER A 176 18.10 -6.48 11.10
CA SER A 176 18.77 -7.71 10.66
C SER A 176 19.54 -7.54 9.35
N GLY A 177 19.15 -6.56 8.53
CA GLY A 177 19.70 -6.31 7.19
C GLY A 177 19.35 -7.40 6.17
N GLN A 178 18.46 -8.34 6.52
CA GLN A 178 17.95 -9.33 5.58
C GLN A 178 16.94 -8.69 4.62
N GLU A 179 16.80 -9.30 3.45
CA GLU A 179 15.80 -8.86 2.48
C GLU A 179 14.39 -9.15 3.01
N ILE A 180 13.52 -8.14 3.00
CA ILE A 180 12.16 -8.25 3.55
C ILE A 180 11.26 -9.13 2.67
N VAL A 181 11.49 -9.09 1.36
CA VAL A 181 10.77 -9.87 0.34
C VAL A 181 11.77 -10.76 -0.39
N HIS A 182 11.58 -12.07 -0.33
CA HIS A 182 12.33 -13.04 -1.11
C HIS A 182 11.52 -13.45 -2.34
N VAL A 183 12.13 -13.28 -3.51
CA VAL A 183 11.62 -13.85 -4.76
C VAL A 183 12.10 -15.29 -4.83
N ALA A 184 11.17 -16.24 -4.99
CA ALA A 184 11.56 -17.63 -5.18
C ALA A 184 12.41 -17.75 -6.47
N ASP A 185 13.58 -18.38 -6.37
CA ASP A 185 14.46 -18.58 -7.52
C ASP A 185 13.70 -19.37 -8.61
N ARG A 186 13.48 -18.71 -9.75
CA ARG A 186 12.80 -19.31 -10.90
C ARG A 186 13.64 -20.49 -11.41
N LYS A 187 13.00 -21.62 -11.73
CA LYS A 187 13.65 -22.60 -12.61
C LYS A 187 13.67 -22.02 -14.02
N GLU A 188 14.84 -21.99 -14.66
CA GLU A 188 14.98 -21.54 -16.06
C GLU A 188 13.98 -22.30 -16.96
N GLY A 189 13.07 -21.56 -17.61
CA GLY A 189 12.13 -22.11 -18.61
C GLY A 189 10.64 -22.05 -18.26
N GLU A 190 10.24 -21.62 -17.05
CA GLU A 190 8.83 -21.34 -16.75
C GLU A 190 8.43 -19.94 -17.24
N PRO A 191 7.22 -19.79 -17.84
CA PRO A 191 6.71 -18.49 -18.25
C PRO A 191 6.65 -17.56 -17.04
N VAL A 192 7.07 -16.31 -17.24
CA VAL A 192 6.92 -15.24 -16.25
C VAL A 192 5.42 -15.12 -15.95
N PRO A 193 4.97 -15.36 -14.71
CA PRO A 193 3.59 -15.09 -14.34
C PRO A 193 3.25 -13.64 -14.70
N GLU A 194 2.06 -13.44 -15.28
CA GLU A 194 1.53 -12.10 -15.59
C GLU A 194 1.50 -11.18 -14.36
N GLU A 195 1.56 -11.78 -13.17
CA GLU A 195 1.66 -11.13 -11.86
C GLU A 195 3.07 -10.64 -11.49
N GLU A 196 4.10 -10.85 -12.31
CA GLU A 196 5.47 -10.40 -11.96
C GLU A 196 5.82 -8.98 -12.40
N VAL A 197 5.00 -8.38 -13.27
CA VAL A 197 5.19 -7.02 -13.77
C VAL A 197 4.12 -6.09 -13.21
N ASP A 198 4.52 -4.85 -12.92
CA ASP A 198 3.58 -3.81 -12.52
C ASP A 198 2.51 -3.62 -13.61
N SER A 199 1.23 -3.77 -13.24
CA SER A 199 0.10 -3.65 -14.17
C SER A 199 0.01 -2.30 -14.89
N LEU A 200 0.63 -1.26 -14.32
CA LEU A 200 0.68 0.09 -14.89
C LEU A 200 1.91 0.32 -15.77
N ALA A 201 2.83 -0.64 -15.84
CA ALA A 201 3.97 -0.55 -16.75
C ALA A 201 3.49 -0.51 -18.20
N TYR A 202 4.22 0.27 -19.01
CA TYR A 202 3.99 0.39 -20.44
C TYR A 202 4.28 -0.93 -21.15
N ASP A 203 3.33 -1.40 -21.94
CA ASP A 203 3.51 -2.54 -22.84
C ASP A 203 3.38 -2.07 -24.31
N GLU A 204 4.25 -2.55 -25.20
CA GLU A 204 4.18 -2.20 -26.63
C GLU A 204 2.90 -2.70 -27.32
N SER A 205 2.21 -3.66 -26.72
CA SER A 205 0.93 -4.20 -27.20
C SER A 205 -0.30 -3.42 -26.74
N ASP A 206 -0.14 -2.43 -25.85
CA ASP A 206 -1.25 -1.61 -25.36
C ASP A 206 -1.82 -0.71 -26.47
N THR A 207 -3.15 -0.62 -26.56
CA THR A 207 -3.82 0.41 -27.36
C THR A 207 -3.45 1.80 -26.83
N GLU A 208 -3.43 2.83 -27.71
CA GLU A 208 -3.19 4.23 -27.32
C GLU A 208 -4.06 4.68 -26.13
N VAL A 209 -5.33 4.28 -26.11
CA VAL A 209 -6.28 4.57 -25.00
C VAL A 209 -5.83 3.92 -23.70
N VAL A 210 -5.37 2.66 -23.74
CA VAL A 210 -4.87 1.93 -22.56
C VAL A 210 -3.59 2.59 -22.04
N GLY A 211 -2.69 3.00 -22.93
CA GLY A 211 -1.50 3.77 -22.57
C GLY A 211 -1.83 5.07 -21.84
N MET A 212 -2.79 5.84 -22.34
CA MET A 212 -3.26 7.06 -21.66
C MET A 212 -3.88 6.77 -20.29
N ILE A 213 -4.68 5.70 -20.17
CA ILE A 213 -5.26 5.29 -18.88
C ILE A 213 -4.13 4.97 -17.89
N LYS A 214 -3.18 4.10 -18.27
CA LYS A 214 -2.05 3.71 -17.42
C LYS A 214 -1.22 4.92 -16.99
N GLU A 215 -0.93 5.84 -17.90
CA GLU A 215 -0.18 7.07 -17.60
C GLU A 215 -0.91 7.95 -16.57
N LEU A 216 -2.22 8.18 -16.73
CA LEU A 216 -2.99 8.97 -15.77
C LEU A 216 -3.09 8.29 -14.40
N LEU A 217 -3.27 6.97 -14.39
CA LEU A 217 -3.30 6.18 -13.15
C LEU A 217 -1.97 6.32 -12.41
N GLU A 218 -0.84 6.10 -13.09
CA GLU A 218 0.50 6.13 -12.50
C GLU A 218 0.89 7.54 -12.02
N THR A 219 0.61 8.58 -12.82
CA THR A 219 1.13 9.92 -12.54
C THR A 219 0.30 10.74 -11.55
N ARG A 220 -1.01 10.47 -11.43
CA ARG A 220 -1.92 11.30 -10.63
C ARG A 220 -2.70 10.57 -9.56
N ILE A 221 -3.22 9.39 -9.88
CA ILE A 221 -4.15 8.69 -9.01
C ILE A 221 -3.38 7.84 -8.00
N ARG A 222 -2.42 7.05 -8.50
CA ARG A 222 -1.60 6.16 -7.69
C ARG A 222 -0.86 6.85 -6.54
N PRO A 223 -0.21 8.02 -6.74
CA PRO A 223 0.50 8.69 -5.65
C PRO A 223 -0.42 9.07 -4.48
N ALA A 224 -1.65 9.51 -4.78
CA ALA A 224 -2.64 9.84 -3.74
C ALA A 224 -3.10 8.58 -2.99
N ILE A 225 -3.29 7.47 -3.68
CA ILE A 225 -3.71 6.20 -3.06
C ILE A 225 -2.60 5.58 -2.21
N GLN A 226 -1.34 5.70 -2.65
CA GLN A 226 -0.18 5.26 -1.86
C GLN A 226 0.07 6.15 -0.65
N GLU A 227 -0.24 7.44 -0.73
CA GLU A 227 -0.26 8.32 0.43
C GLU A 227 -1.23 7.78 1.50
N ASP A 228 -2.44 7.39 1.07
CA ASP A 228 -3.47 6.75 1.90
C ASP A 228 -3.15 5.30 2.32
N GLY A 229 -2.00 4.73 1.91
CA GLY A 229 -1.54 3.41 2.32
C GLY A 229 -2.16 2.23 1.55
N GLY A 230 -2.71 2.49 0.36
CA GLY A 230 -3.17 1.47 -0.58
C GLY A 230 -2.40 1.49 -1.89
N ASP A 231 -2.91 0.75 -2.87
CA ASP A 231 -2.47 0.84 -4.27
C ASP A 231 -3.59 0.36 -5.20
N ILE A 232 -3.39 0.51 -6.51
CA ILE A 232 -4.33 0.05 -7.53
C ILE A 232 -3.64 -0.86 -8.54
N GLU A 233 -4.37 -1.86 -9.02
CA GLU A 233 -3.94 -2.72 -10.11
C GLU A 233 -4.90 -2.55 -11.29
N PHE A 234 -4.33 -2.32 -12.47
CA PHE A 234 -5.08 -2.25 -13.72
C PHE A 234 -5.32 -3.66 -14.26
N ARG A 235 -6.59 -4.05 -14.39
CA ARG A 235 -7.00 -5.40 -14.85
C ARG A 235 -7.47 -5.42 -16.30
N GLY A 236 -7.60 -4.26 -16.94
CA GLY A 236 -7.91 -4.14 -18.36
C GLY A 236 -8.96 -3.08 -18.68
N PHE A 237 -9.15 -2.81 -19.96
CA PHE A 237 -10.14 -1.87 -20.50
C PHE A 237 -11.04 -2.57 -21.52
N SER A 238 -12.35 -2.38 -21.40
CA SER A 238 -13.34 -2.95 -22.34
C SER A 238 -13.79 -1.86 -23.31
N GLU A 239 -13.17 -1.79 -24.49
CA GLU A 239 -13.41 -0.72 -25.48
C GLU A 239 -14.88 -0.61 -25.93
N GLY A 240 -15.61 -1.74 -26.02
CA GLY A 240 -17.03 -1.74 -26.41
C GLY A 240 -17.94 -1.01 -25.42
N ASP A 241 -17.71 -1.23 -24.12
CA ASP A 241 -18.51 -0.65 -23.05
C ASP A 241 -17.91 0.66 -22.50
N GLY A 242 -16.63 0.93 -22.78
CA GLY A 242 -15.88 2.05 -22.20
C GLY A 242 -15.57 1.86 -20.71
N MET A 243 -15.52 0.61 -20.22
CA MET A 243 -15.34 0.32 -18.80
C MET A 243 -13.89 -0.05 -18.46
N VAL A 244 -13.30 0.67 -17.50
CA VAL A 244 -11.97 0.38 -16.95
C VAL A 244 -12.11 -0.56 -15.75
N LYS A 245 -11.39 -1.68 -15.75
CA LYS A 245 -11.38 -2.64 -14.64
C LYS A 245 -10.16 -2.38 -13.76
N LEU A 246 -10.42 -2.01 -12.51
CA LEU A 246 -9.38 -1.76 -11.51
C LEU A 246 -9.59 -2.65 -10.30
N MET A 247 -8.50 -3.03 -9.65
CA MET A 247 -8.52 -3.72 -8.36
C MET A 247 -7.84 -2.83 -7.32
N LEU A 248 -8.53 -2.59 -6.20
CA LEU A 248 -8.01 -1.80 -5.09
C LEU A 248 -7.27 -2.71 -4.11
N LYS A 249 -6.13 -2.25 -3.58
CA LYS A 249 -5.28 -2.98 -2.64
C LYS A 249 -5.00 -2.21 -1.36
N GLY A 250 -4.58 -2.91 -0.31
CA GLY A 250 -4.16 -2.32 0.95
C GLY A 250 -5.31 -1.66 1.69
N ALA A 251 -5.08 -0.48 2.26
CA ALA A 251 -6.09 0.23 3.08
C ALA A 251 -7.41 0.51 2.35
N CYS A 252 -7.36 0.68 1.03
CA CYS A 252 -8.51 0.98 0.18
C CYS A 252 -9.40 -0.23 -0.11
N ARG A 253 -8.95 -1.46 0.20
CA ARG A 253 -9.69 -2.70 -0.10
C ARG A 253 -10.89 -2.89 0.83
N THR A 254 -10.69 -2.68 2.14
CA THR A 254 -11.67 -3.03 3.19
C THR A 254 -12.52 -1.85 3.68
N CYS A 255 -12.44 -0.70 3.01
CA CYS A 255 -13.09 0.52 3.48
C CYS A 255 -14.40 0.82 2.74
N ASP A 256 -15.51 0.19 3.14
CA ASP A 256 -16.81 0.31 2.45
C ASP A 256 -17.25 1.77 2.16
N SER A 257 -17.05 2.69 3.11
CA SER A 257 -17.40 4.10 2.92
C SER A 257 -16.49 4.83 1.93
N SER A 258 -15.24 4.40 1.82
CA SER A 258 -14.21 5.09 1.03
C SER A 258 -14.04 4.45 -0.34
N THR A 259 -14.36 3.17 -0.51
CA THR A 259 -14.28 2.44 -1.78
C THR A 259 -15.12 3.10 -2.86
N GLU A 260 -16.40 3.38 -2.59
CA GLU A 260 -17.27 4.05 -3.57
C GLU A 260 -16.84 5.50 -3.82
N THR A 261 -16.41 6.23 -2.79
CA THR A 261 -15.95 7.61 -2.96
C THR A 261 -14.68 7.68 -3.82
N LEU A 262 -13.72 6.79 -3.56
CA LEU A 262 -12.47 6.70 -4.31
C LEU A 262 -12.72 6.27 -5.75
N LYS A 263 -13.54 5.23 -5.95
CA LYS A 263 -13.96 4.77 -7.29
C LYS A 263 -14.60 5.89 -8.10
N ASN A 264 -15.55 6.62 -7.52
CA ASN A 264 -16.20 7.76 -8.18
C ASN A 264 -15.21 8.89 -8.51
N GLY A 265 -14.22 9.12 -7.64
CA GLY A 265 -13.14 10.07 -7.88
C GLY A 265 -12.26 9.66 -9.07
N ILE A 266 -11.82 8.41 -9.11
CA ILE A 266 -11.04 7.83 -10.21
C ILE A 266 -11.83 7.90 -11.52
N GLU A 267 -13.09 7.48 -11.49
CA GLU A 267 -13.99 7.52 -12.64
C GLU A 267 -14.15 8.93 -13.18
N SER A 268 -14.44 9.91 -12.32
CA SER A 268 -14.59 11.31 -12.72
C SER A 268 -13.31 11.87 -13.35
N MET A 269 -12.14 11.50 -12.84
CA MET A 269 -10.86 11.91 -13.41
C MET A 269 -10.62 11.28 -14.78
N LEU A 270 -10.81 9.96 -14.92
CA LEU A 270 -10.58 9.26 -16.19
C LEU A 270 -11.52 9.76 -17.28
N MET A 271 -12.82 9.89 -16.99
CA MET A 271 -13.82 10.41 -17.93
C MET A 271 -13.55 11.87 -18.36
N HIS A 272 -12.85 12.65 -17.53
CA HIS A 272 -12.52 14.04 -17.86
C HIS A 272 -11.37 14.14 -18.88
N TYR A 273 -10.41 13.22 -18.80
CA TYR A 273 -9.21 13.24 -19.67
C TYR A 273 -9.32 12.32 -20.88
N ILE A 274 -10.19 11.29 -20.84
CA ILE A 274 -10.32 10.26 -21.87
C ILE A 274 -11.81 10.10 -22.22
N GLU A 275 -12.21 10.50 -23.42
CA GLU A 275 -13.61 10.50 -23.87
C GLU A 275 -14.17 9.09 -24.08
N GLU A 276 -13.29 8.11 -24.35
CA GLU A 276 -13.62 6.71 -24.54
C GLU A 276 -14.00 6.00 -23.24
N VAL A 277 -13.58 6.53 -22.09
CA VAL A 277 -13.90 5.98 -20.77
C VAL A 277 -15.28 6.47 -20.35
N LYS A 278 -16.19 5.52 -20.10
CA LYS A 278 -17.56 5.76 -19.63
C LYS A 278 -17.76 5.44 -18.15
N GLY A 279 -16.87 4.67 -17.54
CA GLY A 279 -16.98 4.29 -16.14
C GLY A 279 -15.84 3.38 -15.65
N VAL A 280 -15.81 3.16 -14.34
CA VAL A 280 -14.85 2.27 -13.68
C VAL A 280 -15.58 1.13 -12.97
N MET A 281 -15.06 -0.09 -13.14
CA MET A 281 -15.51 -1.28 -12.41
C MET A 281 -14.41 -1.72 -11.46
N GLN A 282 -14.76 -1.86 -10.19
CA GLN A 282 -13.91 -2.56 -9.25
C GLN A 282 -14.06 -4.06 -9.49
N VAL A 283 -12.95 -4.74 -9.71
CA VAL A 283 -12.87 -6.19 -9.78
C VAL A 283 -12.15 -6.71 -8.55
N VAL A 284 -12.53 -7.91 -8.13
CA VAL A 284 -11.96 -8.63 -6.99
C VAL A 284 -11.13 -9.78 -7.55
N ASP A 285 -10.17 -10.28 -6.79
CA ASP A 285 -9.37 -11.42 -7.24
C ASP A 285 -10.25 -12.64 -7.56
N PRO A 286 -9.92 -13.40 -8.62
CA PRO A 286 -10.72 -14.56 -9.01
C PRO A 286 -10.80 -15.62 -7.91
N GLU A 287 -9.74 -15.76 -7.09
CA GLU A 287 -9.74 -16.64 -5.92
C GLU A 287 -10.75 -16.19 -4.86
N GLU A 288 -10.82 -14.88 -4.61
CA GLU A 288 -11.75 -14.29 -3.65
C GLU A 288 -13.20 -14.34 -4.18
N GLU A 289 -13.42 -14.13 -5.48
CA GLU A 289 -14.74 -14.37 -6.10
C GLU A 289 -15.22 -15.81 -5.90
N ILE A 290 -14.31 -16.80 -6.02
CA ILE A 290 -14.64 -18.20 -5.79
C ILE A 290 -14.99 -18.42 -4.31
N ALA A 291 -14.19 -17.87 -3.39
CA ALA A 291 -14.44 -17.97 -1.96
C ALA A 291 -15.81 -17.39 -1.57
N ILE A 292 -16.17 -16.23 -2.11
CA ILE A 292 -17.48 -15.59 -1.89
C ILE A 292 -18.60 -16.49 -2.40
N LYS A 293 -18.50 -16.99 -3.65
CA LYS A 293 -19.51 -17.89 -4.26
C LYS A 293 -19.64 -19.20 -3.48
N GLU A 294 -18.55 -19.73 -2.95
CA GLU A 294 -18.57 -20.94 -2.11
C GLU A 294 -19.23 -20.69 -0.75
N PHE A 295 -18.95 -19.53 -0.14
CA PHE A 295 -19.57 -19.10 1.10
C PHE A 295 -21.09 -18.94 0.96
N GLU A 296 -21.56 -18.25 -0.09
CA GLU A 296 -22.99 -18.10 -0.40
C GLU A 296 -23.70 -19.47 -0.55
N LYS A 297 -23.10 -20.38 -1.32
CA LYS A 297 -23.61 -21.75 -1.48
C LYS A 297 -23.65 -22.52 -0.16
N PHE A 298 -22.72 -22.25 0.76
CA PHE A 298 -22.70 -22.87 2.08
C PHE A 298 -23.80 -22.31 2.98
N GLU A 299 -24.01 -21.00 3.00
CA GLU A 299 -25.11 -20.37 3.75
C GLU A 299 -26.48 -20.86 3.31
N GLU A 300 -26.71 -21.00 2.00
CA GLU A 300 -27.96 -21.55 1.46
C GLU A 300 -28.21 -22.98 1.95
N LYS A 301 -27.19 -23.82 1.97
CA LYS A 301 -27.29 -25.20 2.49
C LYS A 301 -27.63 -25.23 3.98
N LEU A 302 -27.04 -24.34 4.77
CA LEU A 302 -27.33 -24.22 6.20
C LEU A 302 -28.77 -23.78 6.44
N LYS A 303 -29.26 -22.76 5.71
CA LYS A 303 -30.66 -22.31 5.77
C LYS A 303 -31.62 -23.44 5.43
N GLN A 304 -31.38 -24.19 4.35
CA GLN A 304 -32.19 -25.35 3.98
C GLN A 304 -32.14 -26.50 5.01
N GLN A 305 -31.03 -26.69 5.72
CA GLN A 305 -30.96 -27.67 6.80
C GLN A 305 -31.74 -27.22 8.04
N GLN A 306 -31.63 -25.94 8.41
CA GLN A 306 -32.39 -25.35 9.52
C GLN A 306 -33.89 -25.37 9.24
N GLU A 307 -34.32 -25.05 8.03
CA GLU A 307 -35.73 -25.12 7.61
C GLU A 307 -36.29 -26.55 7.64
N ARG A 308 -35.51 -27.53 7.19
CA ARG A 308 -35.86 -28.96 7.27
C ARG A 308 -35.97 -29.43 8.72
N GLN A 309 -35.10 -28.96 9.60
CA GLN A 309 -35.15 -29.27 11.03
C GLN A 309 -36.30 -28.55 11.76
N ALA A 310 -36.70 -27.36 11.30
CA ALA A 310 -37.82 -26.61 11.89
C ALA A 310 -39.19 -27.12 11.44
N THR A 311 -39.26 -27.84 10.31
CA THR A 311 -40.51 -28.40 9.76
C THR A 311 -40.74 -29.86 10.18
N ALA A 312 -39.73 -30.52 10.76
CA ALA A 312 -39.79 -31.89 11.28
C ALA A 312 -40.15 -31.92 12.77
#